data_AF-A0A819J309-F1
#
_entry.id   AF-A0A819J309-F1
#
_cell.length_a   1.000
_cell.length_b   1.000
_cell.length_c   1.000
_cell.angle_alpha   90.00
_cell.angle_beta   90.00
_cell.angle_gamma   90.00
#
_symmetry.space_group_name_H-M   'P 1'
#
loop_
_entity.id
_entity.type
_entity.pdbx_description
1 polymer ?
#
loop_
_entity_poly.entity_id
_entity_poly.type
_entity_poly.pdbx_seq_one_letter_code
_entity_poly.pdbx_strand_id
1 'polypeptide(L)'
;MENQTLKTIKAGSICTVENGNGKFGIVKVLVIDDKQIHVTIYKNKYDLRPSQIDLSTLSCGSLYDADEEIGVGHAPLFREGFNNWKPIVIDYEEVTSDNLDGYEIWKAKFHSY
;
A
#
# COMPACT_ATOMS: atom_id res chain seq x y z
N MET A 1 -13.82 0.13 19.79
CA MET A 1 -14.03 -1.11 19.02
C MET A 1 -12.90 -1.20 18.02
N GLU A 2 -11.88 -2.02 18.30
CA GLU A 2 -10.79 -2.24 17.34
C GLU A 2 -11.36 -2.96 16.10
N ASN A 3 -11.17 -2.34 14.93
CA ASN A 3 -11.61 -2.86 13.65
C ASN A 3 -10.93 -4.23 13.41
N GLN A 4 -11.74 -5.29 13.27
CA GLN A 4 -11.29 -6.68 13.10
C GLN A 4 -10.42 -6.91 11.84
N THR A 5 -10.36 -5.94 10.92
CA THR A 5 -9.64 -6.00 9.64
C THR A 5 -8.12 -6.09 9.78
N LEU A 6 -7.54 -5.57 10.86
CA LEU A 6 -6.08 -5.61 11.06
C LEU A 6 -5.55 -6.98 11.47
N LYS A 7 -6.39 -7.90 11.97
CA LYS A 7 -5.92 -9.24 12.39
C LYS A 7 -5.41 -10.10 11.23
N THR A 8 -5.74 -9.75 9.98
CA THR A 8 -5.35 -10.50 8.77
C THR A 8 -4.34 -9.78 7.89
N ILE A 9 -4.10 -8.49 8.12
CA ILE A 9 -3.16 -7.70 7.30
C ILE A 9 -1.76 -7.82 7.89
N LYS A 10 -0.80 -8.25 7.07
CA LYS A 10 0.61 -8.43 7.43
C LYS A 10 1.51 -7.82 6.35
N ALA A 11 2.80 -7.68 6.65
CA ALA A 11 3.80 -7.37 5.63
C ALA A 11 3.68 -8.36 4.46
N GLY A 12 3.64 -7.86 3.24
CA GLY A 12 3.38 -8.58 2.01
C GLY A 12 1.92 -8.69 1.59
N SER A 13 0.96 -8.32 2.44
CA SER A 13 -0.45 -8.27 2.05
C SER A 13 -0.67 -7.28 0.91
N ILE A 14 -1.38 -7.74 -0.12
CA ILE A 14 -1.88 -6.91 -1.22
C ILE A 14 -3.35 -6.60 -0.93
N CYS A 15 -3.67 -5.32 -0.81
CA CYS A 15 -4.99 -4.85 -0.41
C CYS A 15 -5.62 -3.99 -1.50
N THR A 16 -6.94 -4.14 -1.67
CA THR A 16 -7.77 -3.12 -2.30
C THR A 16 -8.18 -2.07 -1.27
N VAL A 17 -8.17 -0.81 -1.66
CA VAL A 17 -8.50 0.33 -0.79
C VAL A 17 -9.43 1.31 -1.51
N GLU A 18 -10.31 1.98 -0.76
CA GLU A 18 -11.11 3.09 -1.27
C GLU A 18 -10.21 4.32 -1.47
N ASN A 19 -10.25 4.95 -2.64
CA ASN A 19 -9.43 6.13 -2.94
C ASN A 19 -10.17 7.46 -2.74
N GLY A 20 -11.38 7.44 -2.17
CA GLY A 20 -12.20 8.63 -1.92
C GLY A 20 -13.00 9.15 -3.11
N ASN A 21 -12.68 8.73 -4.35
CA ASN A 21 -13.33 9.20 -5.58
C ASN A 21 -14.29 8.16 -6.18
N GLY A 22 -14.74 7.20 -5.38
CA GLY A 22 -15.57 6.08 -5.85
C GLY A 22 -14.81 4.99 -6.61
N LYS A 23 -13.48 5.13 -6.77
CA LYS A 23 -12.61 4.11 -7.34
C LYS A 23 -11.86 3.34 -6.25
N PHE A 24 -11.29 2.21 -6.64
CA PHE A 24 -10.49 1.35 -5.77
C PHE A 24 -9.04 1.35 -6.23
N GLY A 25 -8.12 1.58 -5.30
CA GLY A 25 -6.67 1.46 -5.52
C GLY A 25 -6.11 0.16 -4.98
N ILE A 26 -4.88 -0.15 -5.35
CA ILE A 26 -4.11 -1.28 -4.82
C ILE A 26 -2.94 -0.77 -4.00
N VAL A 27 -2.70 -1.41 -2.85
CA VAL A 27 -1.56 -1.13 -1.98
C VAL A 27 -0.89 -2.43 -1.55
N LYS A 28 0.44 -2.44 -1.48
CA LYS A 28 1.23 -3.50 -0.84
C LYS A 28 1.68 -3.02 0.52
N VAL A 29 1.46 -3.84 1.55
CA VAL A 29 1.98 -3.57 2.89
C VAL A 29 3.45 -3.99 2.95
N LEU A 30 4.33 -3.07 3.30
CA LEU A 30 5.77 -3.31 3.39
C LEU A 30 6.17 -3.65 4.82
N VAL A 31 5.79 -2.80 5.77
CA VAL A 31 6.14 -2.90 7.19
C VAL A 31 4.95 -2.46 8.04
N ILE A 32 4.73 -3.13 9.17
CA ILE A 32 3.74 -2.73 10.18
C ILE A 32 4.49 -2.52 11.50
N ASP A 33 4.44 -1.30 12.00
CA ASP A 33 4.94 -0.93 13.32
C ASP A 33 3.75 -0.69 14.28
N ASP A 34 4.02 -0.36 15.54
CA ASP A 34 2.99 -0.15 16.55
C ASP A 34 1.94 0.90 16.13
N LYS A 35 2.40 2.01 15.54
CA LYS A 35 1.57 3.18 15.19
C LYS A 35 1.39 3.39 13.68
N GLN A 36 2.31 2.88 12.87
CA GLN A 36 2.39 3.17 11.45
C GLN A 36 2.32 1.91 10.62
N ILE A 37 1.84 2.07 9.40
CA ILE A 37 1.91 1.07 8.34
C ILE A 37 2.59 1.72 7.14
N HIS A 38 3.63 1.07 6.65
CA HIS A 38 4.36 1.49 5.48
C HIS A 38 3.84 0.72 4.28
N VAL A 39 3.45 1.43 3.23
CA VAL A 39 2.85 0.82 2.05
C VAL A 39 3.49 1.32 0.76
N THR A 40 3.47 0.49 -0.27
CA THR A 40 3.54 0.94 -1.66
C THR A 40 2.12 1.17 -2.15
N ILE A 41 1.88 2.30 -2.81
CA ILE A 41 0.61 2.63 -3.45
C ILE A 41 0.80 2.50 -4.96
N TYR A 42 0.07 1.60 -5.61
CA TYR A 42 0.17 1.42 -7.05
C TYR A 42 -0.70 2.42 -7.81
N LYS A 43 -0.32 2.72 -9.06
CA LYS A 43 -1.11 3.58 -9.92
C LYS A 43 -2.46 2.96 -10.29
N ASN A 44 -2.51 1.64 -10.38
CA ASN A 44 -3.68 0.88 -10.82
C ASN A 44 -4.94 1.27 -10.02
N LYS A 45 -5.98 1.71 -10.74
CA LYS A 45 -7.32 2.01 -10.21
C LYS A 45 -8.37 1.17 -10.92
N TYR A 46 -9.44 0.86 -10.18
CA TYR A 46 -10.56 0.05 -10.66
C TYR A 46 -11.88 0.72 -10.29
N ASP A 47 -12.86 0.68 -11.19
CA ASP A 47 -14.20 1.24 -10.94
C ASP A 47 -15.03 0.35 -9.99
N LEU A 48 -14.73 -0.95 -9.97
CA LEU A 48 -15.28 -1.92 -9.02
C LEU A 48 -14.15 -2.54 -8.22
N ARG A 49 -14.42 -2.91 -6.96
CA ARG A 49 -13.41 -3.51 -6.10
C ARG A 49 -13.07 -4.90 -6.63
N PRO A 50 -11.84 -5.14 -7.12
CA PRO A 50 -11.48 -6.46 -7.63
C PRO A 50 -11.35 -7.45 -6.48
N SER A 51 -11.74 -8.71 -6.71
CA SER A 51 -11.49 -9.82 -5.79
C SER A 51 -10.14 -10.51 -6.06
N GLN A 52 -9.60 -10.35 -7.27
CA GLN A 52 -8.32 -10.89 -7.74
C GLN A 52 -7.70 -9.93 -8.75
N ILE A 53 -6.38 -9.92 -8.82
CA ILE A 53 -5.60 -9.12 -9.77
C ILE A 53 -4.38 -9.91 -10.25
N ASP A 54 -3.83 -9.55 -11.40
CA ASP A 54 -2.52 -10.03 -11.82
C ASP A 54 -1.43 -9.08 -11.26
N LEU A 55 -0.67 -9.57 -10.29
CA LEU A 55 0.37 -8.79 -9.60
C LEU A 55 1.46 -8.27 -10.56
N SER A 56 1.71 -8.97 -11.67
CA SER A 56 2.71 -8.53 -12.66
C SER A 56 2.33 -7.24 -13.39
N THR A 57 1.06 -6.84 -13.32
CA THR A 57 0.55 -5.60 -13.92
C THR A 57 0.63 -4.39 -12.99
N LEU A 58 1.05 -4.60 -11.74
CA LEU A 58 1.14 -3.54 -10.74
C LEU A 58 2.39 -2.70 -10.97
N SER A 59 2.23 -1.38 -10.93
CA SER A 59 3.33 -0.43 -11.09
C SER A 59 3.07 0.85 -10.31
N CYS A 60 4.14 1.56 -9.93
CA CYS A 60 4.03 2.94 -9.46
C CYS A 60 4.00 3.95 -10.60
N GLY A 61 4.16 3.52 -11.86
CA GLY A 61 4.31 4.41 -13.01
C GLY A 61 5.65 5.15 -13.01
N SER A 62 5.80 6.06 -13.97
CA SER A 62 6.98 6.90 -14.15
C SER A 62 6.59 8.37 -14.18
N LEU A 63 7.45 9.26 -13.68
CA LEU A 63 7.29 10.71 -13.80
C LEU A 63 7.37 11.19 -15.26
N TYR A 64 7.85 10.34 -16.17
CA TYR A 64 7.93 10.60 -17.60
C TYR A 64 6.68 10.15 -18.37
N ASP A 65 5.72 9.50 -17.70
CA ASP A 65 4.46 9.10 -18.31
C ASP A 65 3.54 10.32 -18.36
N ALA A 66 3.33 10.87 -19.56
CA ALA A 66 2.77 12.21 -19.77
C ALA A 66 1.30 12.39 -19.34
N ASP A 67 0.55 11.30 -19.08
CA ASP A 67 -0.91 11.33 -18.87
C ASP A 67 -1.42 10.38 -17.76
N GLU A 68 -0.56 9.85 -16.89
CA GLU A 68 -0.98 8.80 -15.96
C GLU A 68 -0.94 9.18 -14.48
N GLU A 69 -1.89 8.63 -13.71
CA GLU A 69 -1.84 8.63 -12.25
C GLU A 69 -0.52 7.99 -11.80
N ILE A 70 0.17 8.63 -10.85
CA ILE A 70 1.46 8.14 -10.33
C ILE A 70 1.21 7.46 -8.99
N GLY A 71 1.78 6.27 -8.82
CA GLY A 71 1.83 5.55 -7.56
C GLY A 71 2.92 6.09 -6.63
N VAL A 72 2.90 5.67 -5.37
CA VAL A 72 3.89 6.07 -4.37
C VAL A 72 4.68 4.83 -3.94
N GLY A 73 5.97 4.80 -4.24
CA GLY A 73 6.84 3.66 -3.93
C GLY A 73 6.89 3.34 -2.44
N HIS A 74 6.84 4.38 -1.58
CA HIS A 74 6.81 4.25 -0.13
C HIS A 74 6.01 5.40 0.50
N ALA A 75 5.00 5.05 1.29
CA ALA A 75 4.20 5.99 2.06
C ALA A 75 4.03 5.47 3.51
N PRO A 76 4.51 6.22 4.53
CA PRO A 76 4.13 5.96 5.91
C PRO A 76 2.71 6.50 6.18
N LEU A 77 1.85 5.67 6.77
CA LEU A 77 0.50 6.04 7.18
C LEU A 77 0.29 5.67 8.65
N PHE A 78 -0.48 6.48 9.40
CA PHE A 78 -1.01 6.01 10.67
C PHE A 78 -1.99 4.84 10.44
N ARG A 79 -1.96 3.84 11.32
CA ARG A 79 -2.84 2.65 11.19
C ARG A 79 -4.32 3.01 11.13
N GLU A 80 -4.76 4.01 11.90
CA GLU A 80 -6.13 4.52 11.85
C GLU A 80 -6.48 5.13 10.50
N GLY A 81 -5.56 5.92 9.92
CA GLY A 81 -5.72 6.49 8.59
C GLY A 81 -5.83 5.43 7.51
N PHE A 82 -4.99 4.39 7.58
CA PHE A 82 -5.06 3.24 6.67
C PHE A 82 -6.37 2.46 6.81
N ASN A 83 -6.87 2.26 8.03
CA ASN A 83 -8.17 1.61 8.25
C ASN A 83 -9.34 2.37 7.63
N ASN A 84 -9.27 3.71 7.59
CA ASN A 84 -10.29 4.54 6.95
C ASN A 84 -10.35 4.34 5.43
N TRP A 85 -9.28 3.80 4.82
CA TRP A 85 -9.29 3.40 3.41
C TRP A 85 -10.03 2.08 3.17
N LYS A 86 -10.59 1.46 4.21
CA LYS A 86 -11.34 0.18 4.19
C LYS A 86 -10.58 -0.91 3.40
N PRO A 87 -9.37 -1.27 3.85
CA PRO A 87 -8.53 -2.23 3.15
C PRO A 87 -9.18 -3.63 3.14
N ILE A 88 -9.14 -4.30 2.00
CA ILE A 88 -9.50 -5.72 1.88
C ILE A 88 -8.32 -6.44 1.23
N VAL A 89 -7.76 -7.42 1.95
CA VAL A 89 -6.69 -8.28 1.44
C VAL A 89 -7.25 -9.15 0.33
N ILE A 90 -6.59 -9.13 -0.82
CA ILE A 90 -6.96 -9.95 -1.99
C ILE A 90 -5.84 -10.88 -2.43
N ASP A 91 -4.59 -10.60 -2.04
CA ASP A 91 -3.44 -11.43 -2.36
C ASP A 91 -2.29 -11.24 -1.37
N TYR A 92 -1.21 -11.98 -1.57
CA TYR A 92 0.03 -11.91 -0.81
C TYR A 92 1.24 -12.05 -1.73
N GLU A 93 2.21 -11.16 -1.55
CA GLU A 93 3.53 -11.27 -2.16
C GLU A 93 4.59 -10.97 -1.11
N GLU A 94 5.63 -11.80 -1.04
CA GLU A 94 6.72 -11.60 -0.10
C GLU A 94 7.36 -10.20 -0.29
N VAL A 95 7.75 -9.58 0.82
CA VAL A 95 8.46 -8.30 0.79
C VAL A 95 9.93 -8.61 0.59
N THR A 96 10.47 -8.13 -0.53
CA THR A 96 11.89 -8.28 -0.86
C THR A 96 12.68 -7.06 -0.37
N SER A 97 14.01 -7.16 -0.36
CA SER A 97 14.91 -6.03 -0.07
C SER A 97 14.61 -4.82 -0.94
N ASP A 98 14.36 -5.05 -2.23
CA ASP A 98 14.14 -3.99 -3.22
C ASP A 98 12.83 -3.22 -2.93
N ASN A 99 11.86 -3.87 -2.29
CA ASN A 99 10.65 -3.21 -1.84
C ASN A 99 10.87 -2.29 -0.63
N LEU A 100 11.98 -2.47 0.10
CA LEU A 100 12.28 -1.76 1.35
C LEU A 100 13.21 -0.57 1.17
N ASP A 101 13.76 -0.31 -0.01
CA ASP A 101 14.69 0.81 -0.25
C ASP A 101 14.14 2.16 0.28
N GLY A 102 12.88 2.48 -0.05
CA GLY A 102 12.23 3.69 0.45
C GLY A 102 12.01 3.68 1.98
N TYR A 103 11.69 2.51 2.54
CA TYR A 103 11.53 2.34 3.98
C TYR A 103 12.85 2.51 4.73
N GLU A 104 13.95 1.95 4.25
CA GLU A 104 15.26 2.05 4.89
C GLU A 104 15.79 3.49 4.86
N ILE A 105 15.58 4.22 3.76
CA ILE A 105 15.89 5.66 3.69
C ILE A 105 15.06 6.45 4.71
N TRP A 106 13.76 6.17 4.81
CA TRP A 106 12.89 6.81 5.80
C TRP A 106 13.34 6.50 7.22
N LYS A 107 13.63 5.23 7.52
CA LYS A 107 14.07 4.77 8.84
C LYS A 107 15.37 5.45 9.26
N ALA A 108 16.34 5.55 8.36
CA ALA A 108 17.60 6.23 8.63
C ALA A 108 17.43 7.73 8.94
N LYS A 109 16.43 8.39 8.33
CA LYS A 109 16.17 9.84 8.51
C LYS A 109 15.28 10.18 9.71
N PHE A 110 14.31 9.33 10.02
CA PHE A 110 13.22 9.65 10.96
C PHE A 110 13.17 8.73 12.18
N HIS A 111 13.94 7.65 12.20
CA HIS A 111 13.98 6.67 13.28
C HIS A 111 15.37 6.57 13.95
N SER A 112 16.25 7.53 13.68
CA SER A 112 17.57 7.69 14.31
C SER A 112 17.46 8.57 15.56
N TYR A 113 16.88 8.03 16.64
CA TYR A 113 17.02 8.54 18.01
C TYR A 113 17.11 7.38 19.00
#